data_AF-A0A834G6P2-F1
#
_entry.id   AF-A0A834G6P2-F1
#
_cell.length_a   1.000
_cell.length_b   1.000
_cell.length_c   1.000
_cell.angle_alpha   90.00
_cell.angle_beta   90.00
_cell.angle_gamma   90.00
#
_symmetry.space_group_name_H-M   'P 1'
#
loop_
_entity.id
_entity.type
_entity.pdbx_description
1 polymer ?
#
loop_
_entity_poly.entity_id
_entity_poly.type
_entity_poly.pdbx_seq_one_letter_code
_entity_poly.pdbx_strand_id
1 'polypeptide(L)'
;MSLSLQKEYEEFKVRINGLVGMAHKVPEEGWTMQDGTPWPGNNLRDHPGLIQVFHDGVHDVEGNQLPHLIYVSREKRPGFDHHKKLLR
;
A
#
# COMPACT_ATOMS: atom_id res chain seq x y z
N MET A 1 16.13 -8.06 21.72
CA MET A 1 16.23 -7.65 20.30
C MET A 1 17.71 -7.61 19.94
N SER A 2 18.16 -8.29 18.89
CA SER A 2 19.57 -8.25 18.50
C SER A 2 19.95 -6.86 17.98
N LEU A 3 21.23 -6.48 18.10
CA LEU A 3 21.72 -5.21 17.53
C LEU A 3 21.50 -5.14 16.00
N SER A 4 21.50 -6.29 15.31
CA SER A 4 21.20 -6.38 13.87
C SER A 4 19.74 -6.02 13.56
N LEU A 5 18.79 -6.59 14.30
CA LEU A 5 17.34 -6.30 14.13
C LEU A 5 17.03 -4.83 14.38
N GLN A 6 17.66 -4.24 15.40
CA GLN A 6 17.47 -2.81 15.69
C GLN A 6 17.95 -1.94 14.52
N LYS A 7 19.12 -2.27 13.94
CA LYS A 7 19.65 -1.55 12.79
C LYS A 7 18.75 -1.68 11.56
N GLU A 8 18.34 -2.91 11.22
CA GLU A 8 17.44 -3.19 10.09
C GLU A 8 16.09 -2.48 10.25
N TYR A 9 15.56 -2.44 11.47
CA TYR A 9 14.33 -1.72 11.79
C TYR A 9 14.47 -0.20 11.58
N GLU A 10 15.56 0.41 12.04
CA GLU A 10 15.77 1.85 11.84
C GLU A 10 15.95 2.18 10.35
N GLU A 11 16.67 1.35 9.59
CA GLU A 11 16.80 1.49 8.14
C GLU A 11 15.44 1.34 7.42
N PHE A 12 14.60 0.40 7.85
CA PHE A 12 13.23 0.27 7.36
C PHE A 12 12.39 1.53 7.63
N LYS A 13 12.45 2.06 8.86
CA LYS A 13 11.73 3.27 9.26
C LYS A 13 12.16 4.48 8.43
N VAL A 14 13.46 4.66 8.16
CA VAL A 14 13.96 5.73 7.28
C VAL A 14 13.39 5.60 5.87
N ARG A 15 13.35 4.39 5.29
CA ARG A 15 12.77 4.16 3.96
C ARG A 15 11.29 4.53 3.91
N ILE A 16 10.49 4.12 4.91
CA ILE A 16 9.08 4.48 5.00
C ILE A 16 8.89 6.00 5.10
N ASN A 17 9.68 6.67 5.93
CA ASN A 17 9.63 8.13 6.04
C ASN A 17 9.96 8.84 4.72
N GLY A 18 10.89 8.29 3.93
CA GLY A 18 11.17 8.76 2.57
C GLY A 18 9.93 8.70 1.67
N LEU A 19 9.22 7.57 1.67
CA LEU A 19 7.98 7.40 0.89
C LEU A 19 6.88 8.37 1.34
N VAL A 20 6.71 8.56 2.66
CA VAL A 20 5.76 9.53 3.21
C VAL A 20 6.14 10.96 2.79
N GLY A 21 7.43 11.29 2.82
CA GLY A 21 7.95 12.58 2.34
C GLY A 21 7.60 12.83 0.87
N MET A 22 7.79 11.82 0.01
CA MET A 22 7.43 11.89 -1.40
C MET A 22 5.93 12.05 -1.63
N ALA A 23 5.10 11.34 -0.86
CA ALA A 23 3.65 11.36 -0.98
C ALA A 23 3.01 12.75 -0.77
N HIS A 24 3.68 13.67 -0.07
CA HIS A 24 3.21 15.05 0.10
C HIS A 24 3.22 15.87 -1.20
N LYS A 25 4.01 15.47 -2.20
CA LYS A 25 4.10 16.15 -3.48
C LYS A 25 3.38 15.32 -4.54
N VAL A 26 2.08 15.55 -4.67
CA VAL A 26 1.26 14.89 -5.69
C VAL A 26 1.72 15.33 -7.08
N PRO A 27 2.07 14.41 -8.00
CA PRO A 27 2.43 14.75 -9.37
C PRO A 27 1.25 15.38 -10.11
N GLU A 28 1.53 16.32 -11.02
CA GLU A 28 0.49 17.00 -11.81
C GLU A 28 -0.29 16.04 -12.71
N GLU A 29 0.41 15.07 -13.31
CA GLU A 29 -0.19 14.00 -14.14
C GLU A 29 -0.79 12.84 -13.32
N GLY A 30 -0.73 12.93 -11.98
CA GLY A 30 -1.16 11.88 -11.07
C GLY A 30 -0.07 10.85 -10.76
N TRP A 31 -0.38 9.93 -9.85
CA TRP A 31 0.54 8.88 -9.44
C TRP A 31 0.70 7.83 -10.54
N THR A 32 1.88 7.23 -10.60
CA THR A 32 2.21 6.11 -11.48
C THR A 32 2.67 4.91 -10.64
N MET A 33 2.44 3.73 -11.17
CA MET A 33 2.98 2.46 -10.69
C MET A 33 4.48 2.36 -11.02
N GLN A 34 5.16 1.39 -10.41
CA GLN A 34 6.58 1.13 -10.70
C GLN A 34 6.83 0.71 -12.17
N ASP A 35 5.84 0.12 -12.83
CA ASP A 35 5.88 -0.26 -14.25
C ASP A 35 5.56 0.92 -15.20
N GLY A 36 5.34 2.12 -14.66
CA GLY A 36 5.03 3.33 -15.41
C GLY A 36 3.54 3.49 -15.78
N THR A 37 2.68 2.53 -15.45
CA THR A 37 1.24 2.67 -15.69
C THR A 37 0.61 3.69 -14.72
N PRO A 38 -0.45 4.43 -15.13
CA PRO A 38 -1.15 5.33 -14.23
C PRO A 38 -1.76 4.58 -13.04
N TRP A 39 -1.66 5.15 -11.84
CA TRP A 39 -2.29 4.58 -10.65
C TRP A 39 -3.83 4.61 -10.81
N PRO A 40 -4.52 3.46 -10.64
CA PRO A 40 -5.96 3.36 -10.90
C PRO A 40 -6.81 4.19 -9.93
N GLY A 41 -6.26 4.55 -8.77
CA GLY A 41 -6.93 5.37 -7.76
C GLY A 41 -6.68 6.89 -7.88
N ASN A 42 -6.15 7.39 -9.00
CA ASN A 42 -5.89 8.83 -9.18
C ASN A 42 -7.17 9.68 -9.07
N ASN A 43 -8.34 9.12 -9.43
CA ASN A 43 -9.63 9.75 -9.20
C ASN A 43 -10.36 9.11 -8.01
N LEU A 44 -10.39 9.79 -6.87
CA LEU A 44 -11.01 9.30 -5.64
C LEU A 44 -12.53 9.06 -5.74
N ARG A 45 -13.21 9.64 -6.74
CA ARG A 45 -14.66 9.50 -6.95
C ARG A 45 -15.04 8.50 -8.04
N ASP A 46 -14.08 8.10 -8.86
CA ASP A 46 -14.27 7.19 -9.98
C ASP A 46 -13.02 6.34 -10.18
N HIS A 47 -12.98 5.20 -9.51
CA HIS A 47 -11.87 4.25 -9.63
C HIS A 47 -12.36 2.81 -9.46
N PRO A 48 -11.75 1.85 -10.17
CA PRO A 48 -12.06 0.44 -9.98
C PRO A 48 -11.65 -0.03 -8.58
N GLY A 49 -12.26 -1.13 -8.13
CA GLY A 49 -11.75 -1.86 -6.97
C GLY A 49 -10.35 -2.42 -7.25
N LEU A 50 -9.53 -2.54 -6.20
CA LEU A 50 -8.18 -3.10 -6.30
C LEU A 50 -8.01 -4.19 -5.24
N ILE A 51 -7.51 -5.35 -5.65
CA ILE A 51 -7.12 -6.44 -4.76
C ILE A 51 -5.65 -6.74 -5.03
N GLN A 52 -4.83 -6.69 -3.99
CA GLN A 52 -3.42 -7.04 -4.07
C GLN A 52 -3.08 -8.07 -2.99
N VAL A 53 -2.49 -9.18 -3.41
CA VAL A 53 -2.03 -10.25 -2.51
C VAL A 53 -0.52 -10.08 -2.30
N PHE A 54 -0.12 -9.94 -1.04
CA PHE A 54 1.27 -9.88 -0.61
C PHE A 54 1.63 -11.18 0.11
N HIS A 55 2.94 -11.46 0.15
CA HIS A 55 3.53 -12.65 0.77
C HIS A 55 3.08 -13.98 0.13
N ASP A 56 2.75 -13.97 -1.17
CA ASP A 56 2.46 -15.21 -1.90
C ASP A 56 3.74 -16.06 -2.00
N GLY A 57 3.72 -17.26 -1.40
CA GLY A 57 4.85 -18.18 -1.36
C GLY A 57 6.09 -17.69 -0.59
N VAL A 58 5.99 -16.61 0.19
CA VAL A 58 7.12 -16.07 0.97
C VAL A 58 7.28 -16.87 2.27
N HIS A 59 8.52 -17.22 2.60
CA HIS A 59 8.88 -17.95 3.82
C HIS A 59 9.70 -17.05 4.75
N ASP A 60 9.59 -17.29 6.06
CA ASP A 60 10.45 -16.66 7.05
C ASP A 60 11.87 -17.27 7.07
N VAL A 61 12.72 -16.77 7.95
CA VAL A 61 14.12 -17.21 8.09
C VAL A 61 14.26 -18.66 8.60
N GLU A 62 13.20 -19.22 9.18
CA GLU A 62 13.13 -20.60 9.66
C GLU A 62 12.49 -21.54 8.61
N GLY A 63 12.05 -20.99 7.47
CA GLY A 63 11.42 -21.74 6.39
C GLY A 63 9.91 -21.96 6.60
N ASN A 64 9.27 -21.26 7.53
CA ASN A 64 7.82 -21.31 7.68
C ASN A 64 7.15 -20.36 6.67
N GLN A 65 6.07 -20.80 6.03
CA GLN A 65 5.32 -19.96 5.12
C GLN A 65 4.63 -18.82 5.89
N LEU A 66 4.80 -17.58 5.41
CA LEU A 66 4.12 -16.42 5.96
C LEU A 66 2.65 -16.39 5.52
N PRO A 67 1.73 -15.86 6.36
CA PRO A 67 0.35 -15.68 5.97
C PRO A 67 0.22 -14.65 4.84
N HIS A 68 -0.73 -14.89 3.93
CA HIS A 68 -1.10 -13.91 2.92
C HIS A 68 -1.61 -12.62 3.57
N LEU A 69 -1.11 -11.49 3.08
CA LEU A 69 -1.65 -10.18 3.39
C LEU A 69 -2.41 -9.68 2.17
N ILE A 70 -3.71 -9.46 2.30
CA ILE A 70 -4.57 -9.03 1.19
C ILE A 70 -4.96 -7.57 1.40
N TYR A 71 -4.54 -6.70 0.49
CA TYR A 71 -5.02 -5.32 0.41
C TYR A 71 -6.25 -5.27 -0.49
N VAL A 72 -7.31 -4.61 -0.02
CA VAL A 72 -8.56 -4.42 -0.76
C VAL A 72 -8.97 -2.95 -0.73
N SER A 73 -9.11 -2.35 -1.92
CA SER A 73 -9.78 -1.06 -2.11
C SER A 73 -11.14 -1.28 -2.78
N ARG A 74 -12.15 -0.57 -2.28
CA ARG A 74 -13.52 -0.63 -2.83
C ARG A 74 -13.61 0.21 -4.09
N GLU A 75 -14.35 -0.27 -5.08
CA GLU A 75 -14.75 0.55 -6.23
C GLU A 75 -15.54 1.80 -5.79
N LYS A 76 -15.32 2.91 -6.51
CA LYS A 76 -16.07 4.15 -6.41
C LYS A 76 -16.59 4.55 -7.78
N ARG A 77 -17.86 4.93 -7.86
CA ARG A 77 -18.50 5.45 -9.07
C ARG A 77 -19.36 6.67 -8.73
N PRO A 78 -19.39 7.71 -9.58
CA PRO A 78 -20.30 8.84 -9.41
C PRO A 78 -21.77 8.37 -9.39
N GLY A 79 -22.59 8.98 -8.54
CA GLY A 79 -24.02 8.64 -8.42
C GLY A 79 -24.34 7.47 -7.48
N PHE A 80 -23.33 6.79 -6.94
CA PHE A 80 -23.52 5.74 -5.95
C PHE A 80 -23.19 6.27 -4.54
N ASP A 81 -24.12 6.10 -3.61
CA ASP A 81 -23.81 6.37 -2.21
C ASP A 81 -22.92 5.27 -1.64
N HIS A 82 -22.00 5.65 -0.77
CA HIS A 82 -21.05 4.74 -0.19
C HIS A 82 -20.99 4.92 1.32
N HIS A 83 -21.38 3.87 2.04
CA HIS A 83 -21.26 3.85 3.48
C HIS A 83 -19.80 4.04 3.92
N LYS A 84 -19.60 5.06 4.75
CA LYS A 84 -18.35 5.29 5.47
C LYS A 84 -18.33 4.38 6.69
N LYS A 85 -17.17 3.84 7.02
CA LYS A 85 -17.01 3.08 8.26
C LYS A 85 -17.21 4.06 9.42
N LEU A 86 -18.22 3.82 10.24
CA LEU A 86 -18.34 4.47 11.54
C LEU A 86 -17.21 3.92 12.41
N LEU A 87 -16.23 4.76 12.73
CA LEU A 87 -15.27 4.46 13.78
C LEU A 87 -16.05 4.53 15.10
N ARG A 88 -16.22 3.39 15.76
CA ARG A 88 -16.61 3.32 17.17
C ARG A 88 -15.35 3.15 18.00
#